data_AF-A0A0F7FNE3-F1
#
_entry.id   AF-A0A0F7FNE3-F1
#
_cell.length_a   1.000
_cell.length_b   1.000
_cell.length_c   1.000
_cell.angle_alpha   90.00
_cell.angle_beta   90.00
_cell.angle_gamma   90.00
#
_symmetry.space_group_name_H-M   'P 1'
#
loop_
_entity.id
_entity.type
_entity.pdbx_description
1 polymer ?
#
loop_
_entity_poly.entity_id
_entity_poly.type
_entity_poly.pdbx_seq_one_letter_code
_entity_poly.pdbx_strand_id
1 'polypeptide(L)' 'MWFQQVPEPKVAKNRWHFDLKPGGGRDVPLDIRTQRVKATVERLVKAGATVLRIKDEPGMGLYAAAMQDPEGNEFDIV' A
#
# COMPACT_ATOMS: atom_id res chain seq x y z
N MET A 1 6.74 -0.45 9.57
CA MET A 1 5.87 0.70 9.24
C MET A 1 4.95 0.90 10.42
N TRP A 2 4.88 2.12 10.95
CA TRP A 2 4.04 2.52 12.07
C TRP A 2 3.27 3.77 11.64
N PHE A 3 1.97 3.83 11.91
CA PHE A 3 1.15 5.01 11.62
C PHE A 3 1.18 5.94 12.84
N GLN A 4 1.67 7.17 12.65
CA GLN A 4 1.77 8.16 13.71
C GLN A 4 0.54 9.06 13.71
N GLN A 5 -0.46 8.69 14.50
CA GLN A 5 -1.66 9.51 14.67
C GLN A 5 -1.32 10.86 15.30
N VAL A 6 -1.84 11.94 14.71
CA VAL A 6 -1.81 13.30 15.24
C VAL A 6 -3.24 13.79 15.54
N PRO A 7 -3.44 14.70 16.51
CA PRO A 7 -4.79 15.13 16.91
C PRO A 7 -5.47 16.03 15.87
N GLU A 8 -4.70 16.69 15.00
CA GLU A 8 -5.24 17.58 13.97
C GLU A 8 -5.89 16.79 12.82
N PRO A 9 -7.14 17.11 12.45
CA PRO A 9 -7.77 16.48 11.31
C PRO A 9 -7.11 16.95 10.00
N LYS A 10 -7.14 16.09 8.98
CA LYS A 10 -6.67 16.44 7.64
C LYS A 10 -7.46 17.61 7.04
N VAL A 11 -6.78 18.72 6.74
CA VAL A 11 -7.41 19.95 6.23
C VAL A 11 -7.38 20.11 4.71
N ALA A 12 -6.56 19.34 3.99
CA ALA A 12 -6.42 19.42 2.54
C ALA A 12 -6.04 18.06 1.93
N LYS A 13 -6.19 17.94 0.60
CA LYS A 13 -5.70 16.76 -0.13
C LYS A 13 -4.18 16.69 -0.10
N ASN A 14 -3.63 15.48 0.02
CA ASN A 14 -2.21 15.26 -0.22
C ASN A 14 -1.94 15.40 -1.73
N ARG A 15 -0.91 16.17 -2.08
CA ARG A 15 -0.35 16.23 -3.44
C ARG A 15 0.83 15.28 -3.63
N TRP A 16 1.13 14.50 -2.61
CA TRP A 16 2.20 13.51 -2.57
C TRP A 16 1.57 12.13 -2.44
N HIS A 17 2.05 11.22 -3.29
CA HIS A 17 1.67 9.81 -3.30
C HIS A 17 2.93 8.99 -3.07
N PHE A 18 2.90 8.05 -2.13
CA PHE A 18 4.04 7.23 -1.78
C PHE A 18 3.85 5.80 -2.25
N ASP A 19 4.83 5.28 -2.98
CA ASP A 19 4.89 3.87 -3.37
C ASP A 19 5.87 3.13 -2.48
N LEU A 20 5.37 2.19 -1.70
CA LEU A 20 6.16 1.26 -0.92
C LEU A 20 6.40 0.02 -1.74
N LYS A 21 7.66 -0.41 -1.83
CA LYS A 21 8.10 -1.51 -2.71
C LYS A 21 8.49 -2.80 -1.97
N PRO A 22 7.64 -3.36 -1.08
CA PRO A 22 7.98 -4.63 -0.42
C PRO A 22 8.00 -5.82 -1.40
N GLY A 23 7.43 -5.67 -2.61
CA GLY A 23 7.51 -6.68 -3.67
C GLY A 23 8.96 -6.94 -4.13
N GLY A 24 9.88 -6.00 -3.91
CA GLY A 24 11.30 -6.15 -4.24
C GLY A 24 11.68 -5.79 -5.68
N GLY A 25 10.77 -5.13 -6.42
CA GLY A 25 11.02 -4.68 -7.79
C GLY A 25 10.74 -5.74 -8.86
N ARG A 26 10.88 -5.36 -10.14
CA ARG A 26 10.46 -6.20 -11.28
C ARG A 26 11.36 -7.42 -11.53
N ASP A 27 12.56 -7.44 -10.98
CA ASP A 27 13.48 -8.59 -11.06
C ASP A 27 13.03 -9.77 -10.19
N VAL A 28 12.06 -9.55 -9.29
CA VAL A 28 11.46 -10.60 -8.46
C VAL A 28 10.26 -11.21 -9.20
N PRO A 29 10.13 -12.56 -9.24
CA PRO A 29 8.97 -13.25 -9.81
C PRO A 29 7.64 -12.74 -9.28
N LEU A 30 6.64 -12.60 -10.17
CA LEU A 30 5.36 -11.97 -9.86
C LEU A 30 4.64 -12.64 -8.69
N ASP A 31 4.64 -13.97 -8.62
CA ASP A 31 4.05 -14.75 -7.53
C ASP A 31 4.65 -14.39 -6.17
N ILE A 32 5.98 -14.27 -6.10
CA ILE A 32 6.70 -13.85 -4.90
C ILE A 32 6.37 -12.40 -4.55
N ARG A 33 6.31 -11.49 -5.54
CA ARG A 33 5.90 -10.10 -5.27
C ARG A 33 4.49 -10.04 -4.71
N THR A 34 3.55 -10.78 -5.33
CA THR A 34 2.16 -10.86 -4.91
C THR A 34 2.03 -11.34 -3.47
N GLN A 35 2.78 -12.39 -3.07
CA GLN A 35 2.81 -12.86 -1.69
C GLN A 35 3.30 -11.78 -0.72
N ARG A 36 4.40 -11.09 -1.06
CA ARG A 36 4.98 -10.03 -0.20
C ARG A 36 4.08 -8.81 -0.07
N VAL A 37 3.43 -8.40 -1.17
CA VAL A 37 2.44 -7.31 -1.17
C VAL A 37 1.26 -7.71 -0.29
N LYS A 38 0.67 -8.90 -0.48
CA LYS A 38 -0.44 -9.40 0.36
C LYS A 38 -0.09 -9.43 1.85
N ALA A 39 1.07 -9.98 2.21
CA ALA A 39 1.54 -10.03 3.60
C ALA A 39 1.72 -8.62 4.20
N THR A 40 2.20 -7.67 3.39
CA THR A 40 2.34 -6.28 3.82
C THR A 40 0.98 -5.61 4.02
N VAL A 41 0.05 -5.80 3.09
CA VAL A 41 -1.33 -5.31 3.18
C VAL A 41 -1.99 -5.83 4.46
N GLU A 42 -1.92 -7.13 4.73
CA GLU A 42 -2.49 -7.72 5.95
C GLU A 42 -1.93 -7.08 7.22
N ARG A 43 -0.61 -6.84 7.27
CA ARG A 43 0.03 -6.18 8.41
C ARG A 43 -0.45 -4.73 8.56
N LEU A 44 -0.62 -4.00 7.46
CA LEU A 44 -1.05 -2.60 7.49
C LEU A 44 -2.53 -2.48 7.87
N VAL A 45 -3.37 -3.40 7.40
CA VAL A 45 -4.78 -3.49 7.85
C VAL A 45 -4.86 -3.72 9.35
N LYS A 46 -4.06 -4.64 9.90
CA LYS A 46 -3.96 -4.84 11.36
C LYS A 46 -3.46 -3.61 12.11
N ALA A 47 -2.72 -2.73 11.45
CA ALA A 47 -2.26 -1.46 12.01
C ALA A 47 -3.25 -0.29 11.80
N GLY A 48 -4.42 -0.53 11.20
CA GLY A 48 -5.48 0.46 11.02
C GLY A 48 -5.61 1.05 9.61
N ALA A 49 -4.79 0.61 8.65
CA ALA A 49 -4.96 1.04 7.26
C ALA A 49 -6.18 0.38 6.60
N THR A 50 -6.74 1.06 5.61
CA THR A 50 -7.83 0.56 4.78
C THR A 50 -7.33 0.26 3.37
N VAL A 51 -7.78 -0.85 2.78
CA VAL A 51 -7.53 -1.16 1.37
C VAL A 51 -8.53 -0.37 0.52
N LEU A 52 -8.05 0.49 -0.37
CA LEU A 52 -8.89 1.24 -1.30
C LEU A 52 -9.11 0.48 -2.61
N ARG A 53 -8.05 -0.14 -3.15
CA ARG A 53 -8.10 -0.86 -4.42
C ARG A 53 -6.99 -1.90 -4.53
N ILE A 54 -7.30 -3.06 -5.09
CA ILE A 54 -6.29 -4.03 -5.55
C ILE A 54 -6.19 -3.94 -7.08
N LYS A 55 -4.97 -3.89 -7.60
CA LYS A 55 -4.64 -4.05 -9.02
C LYS A 55 -3.93 -5.38 -9.18
N ASP A 56 -4.65 -6.38 -9.69
CA ASP A 56 -4.12 -7.70 -10.03
C ASP A 56 -4.16 -7.85 -11.55
N GLU A 57 -3.03 -7.53 -12.19
CA GLU A 57 -2.90 -7.47 -13.65
C GLU A 57 -1.70 -8.32 -14.08
N PRO A 58 -1.84 -9.67 -14.06
CA PRO A 58 -0.73 -10.58 -14.33
C PRO A 58 -0.18 -10.45 -15.76
N GLY A 59 -1.04 -10.10 -16.74
CA GLY A 59 -0.61 -9.80 -18.10
C GLY A 59 0.32 -8.58 -18.22
N MET A 60 0.29 -7.68 -17.22
CA MET A 60 1.19 -6.53 -17.09
C MET A 60 2.34 -6.78 -16.09
N GLY A 61 2.44 -7.99 -15.52
CA GLY A 61 3.41 -8.30 -14.47
C GLY A 61 3.19 -7.46 -13.20
N LEU A 62 1.94 -7.06 -12.92
CA LEU A 62 1.60 -6.12 -11.86
C LEU A 62 0.69 -6.77 -10.81
N TYR A 63 1.09 -6.62 -9.55
CA TYR A 63 0.23 -6.80 -8.40
C TYR A 63 0.51 -5.66 -7.44
N ALA A 64 -0.52 -4.88 -7.10
CA ALA A 64 -0.38 -3.69 -6.26
C ALA A 64 -1.66 -3.43 -5.45
N ALA A 65 -1.51 -2.76 -4.30
CA ALA A 65 -2.63 -2.35 -3.45
C ALA A 65 -2.56 -0.86 -3.14
N ALA A 66 -3.58 -0.11 -3.53
CA ALA A 66 -3.81 1.24 -3.04
C ALA A 66 -4.45 1.18 -1.66
N MET A 67 -3.88 1.92 -0.73
CA MET A 67 -4.24 1.91 0.68
C MET A 67 -4.38 3.32 1.23
N GLN A 68 -5.09 3.43 2.36
CA GLN A 68 -5.25 4.65 3.12
C GLN A 68 -4.90 4.40 4.59
N ASP A 69 -4.12 5.28 5.22
CA ASP A 69 -3.86 5.20 6.67
C ASP A 69 -5.02 5.78 7.49
N PRO A 70 -5.03 5.64 8.83
CA PRO A 70 -6.14 6.15 9.64
C PRO A 70 -6.30 7.69 9.61
N GLU A 71 -5.29 8.44 9.17
CA GLU A 71 -5.35 9.90 8.99
C GLU A 71 -5.87 10.31 7.59
N GLY A 72 -6.17 9.33 6.74
CA GLY A 72 -6.69 9.55 5.40
C GLY A 72 -5.60 9.79 4.35
N ASN A 73 -4.32 9.47 4.62
CA ASN A 73 -3.24 9.56 3.65
C ASN A 73 -3.23 8.35 2.73
N GLU A 74 -3.13 8.59 1.42
CA GLU A 74 -3.13 7.55 0.39
C GLU A 74 -1.71 7.15 0.01
N PHE A 75 -1.49 5.84 -0.21
CA PHE A 75 -0.22 5.27 -0.62
C PHE A 75 -0.44 3.92 -1.33
N ASP A 76 0.53 3.49 -2.14
CA ASP A 76 0.49 2.19 -2.84
C ASP A 76 1.52 1.21 -2.26
N ILE A 77 1.17 -0.07 -2.25
CA ILE A 77 2.06 -1.21 -1.98
C ILE A 77 2.29 -1.97 -3.28
N VAL A 78 3.55 -2.08 -3.72
CA VAL A 78 3.98 -2.65 -5.01
C VAL A 78 5.15 -3.65 -4.92
#